data_AF-A0A1V2QGX8-F1
#
_entry.id   AF-A0A1V2QGX8-F1
#
_cell.length_a   1.000
_cell.length_b   1.000
_cell.length_c   1.000
_cell.angle_alpha   90.00
_cell.angle_beta   90.00
_cell.angle_gamma   90.00
#
_symmetry.space_group_name_H-M   'P 1'
#
loop_
_entity.id
_entity.type
_entity.pdbx_description
1 polymer ?
#
loop_
_entity_poly.entity_id
_entity_poly.type
_entity_poly.pdbx_seq_one_letter_code
_entity_poly.pdbx_strand_id
1 'polypeptide(L)'
;MGASTDQEIGTADQGFASADQEPVELSPVSTTAGDSPLFSPDDSENFQVEWRALQSEFVDDPREAVQRADELVAQVMQSLTDTFAAHKRSLEEQWHQGEQVQTEELRQSLKRYRAFFDRLLSV
;
A
#
# COMPACT_ATOMS: atom_id res chain seq x y z
N MET A 1 -70.30 -48.32 -9.79
CA MET A 1 -69.10 -48.17 -10.63
C MET A 1 -68.25 -47.10 -9.97
N GLY A 2 -67.12 -47.41 -9.32
CA GLY A 2 -65.89 -47.93 -9.92
C GLY A 2 -65.16 -46.74 -10.57
N ALA A 3 -63.96 -46.31 -10.19
CA ALA A 3 -62.86 -47.00 -9.53
C ALA A 3 -62.01 -46.04 -8.69
N SER A 4 -61.39 -46.58 -7.63
CA SER A 4 -60.19 -46.06 -7.00
C SER A 4 -59.01 -46.11 -7.97
N THR A 5 -58.10 -45.13 -7.89
CA THR A 5 -56.68 -45.33 -8.23
C THR A 5 -55.85 -44.45 -7.30
N ASP A 6 -55.15 -45.14 -6.42
CA ASP A 6 -53.94 -44.75 -5.70
C ASP A 6 -52.80 -44.55 -6.72
N GLN A 7 -52.06 -43.44 -6.65
CA GLN A 7 -50.73 -43.36 -7.29
C GLN A 7 -49.87 -42.27 -6.62
N GLU A 8 -48.97 -42.77 -5.78
CA GLU A 8 -47.58 -42.37 -5.50
C GLU A 8 -47.15 -40.91 -5.31
N ILE A 9 -46.49 -40.75 -4.16
CA ILE A 9 -45.60 -39.67 -3.76
C ILE A 9 -44.35 -39.67 -4.65
N GLY A 10 -44.13 -38.57 -5.35
CA GLY A 10 -42.85 -38.22 -5.96
C GLY A 10 -42.30 -36.95 -5.35
N THR A 11 -41.48 -37.08 -4.30
CA THR A 11 -40.67 -36.00 -3.74
C THR A 11 -39.58 -35.64 -4.75
N ALA A 12 -39.84 -34.65 -5.60
CA ALA A 12 -38.81 -34.04 -6.44
C ALA A 12 -38.29 -32.79 -5.75
N ASP A 13 -37.20 -33.00 -5.02
CA ASP A 13 -36.15 -32.04 -4.75
C ASP A 13 -35.81 -31.25 -6.03
N GLN A 14 -36.15 -29.96 -6.06
CA GLN A 14 -35.58 -29.02 -7.03
C GLN A 14 -35.27 -27.73 -6.30
N GLY A 15 -33.98 -27.60 -5.97
CA GLY A 15 -33.39 -26.44 -5.35
C GLY A 15 -33.73 -25.16 -6.11
N PHE A 16 -34.22 -24.17 -5.35
CA PHE A 16 -34.20 -22.78 -5.80
C PHE A 16 -32.73 -22.35 -5.86
N ALA A 17 -32.21 -22.38 -7.08
CA ALA A 17 -30.91 -21.88 -7.46
C ALA A 17 -30.76 -20.44 -6.93
N SER A 18 -29.62 -20.21 -6.29
CA SER A 18 -29.15 -18.96 -5.73
C SER A 18 -29.54 -17.76 -6.58
N ALA A 19 -30.20 -16.80 -5.93
CA ALA A 19 -30.24 -15.43 -6.40
C ALA A 19 -28.81 -14.95 -6.63
N ASP A 20 -28.49 -14.70 -7.89
CA ASP A 20 -27.73 -13.56 -8.40
C ASP A 20 -27.06 -12.71 -7.31
N GLN A 21 -26.01 -13.28 -6.71
CA GLN A 21 -24.95 -12.51 -6.11
C GLN A 21 -23.79 -12.66 -7.08
N GLU A 22 -23.77 -11.76 -8.06
CA GLU A 22 -22.54 -11.36 -8.71
C GLU A 22 -21.47 -11.27 -7.60
N PRO A 23 -20.40 -12.08 -7.64
CA PRO A 23 -19.28 -11.82 -6.75
C PRO A 23 -18.88 -10.39 -7.06
N VAL A 24 -18.92 -9.53 -6.04
CA VAL A 24 -18.27 -8.23 -6.10
C VAL A 24 -16.80 -8.57 -6.30
N GLU A 25 -16.42 -8.71 -7.57
CA GLU A 25 -15.05 -8.89 -7.99
C GLU A 25 -14.44 -7.54 -7.64
N LEU A 26 -13.89 -7.47 -6.42
CA LEU A 26 -12.98 -6.43 -6.00
C LEU A 26 -11.81 -6.52 -6.98
N SER A 27 -12.02 -5.91 -8.16
CA SER A 27 -11.01 -5.76 -9.17
C SER A 27 -9.77 -5.28 -8.44
N PRO A 28 -8.60 -5.93 -8.62
CA PRO A 28 -7.40 -5.49 -7.96
C PRO A 28 -7.27 -4.01 -8.27
N VAL A 29 -7.36 -3.17 -7.24
CA VAL A 29 -7.03 -1.76 -7.36
C VAL A 29 -5.68 -1.77 -8.05
N SER A 30 -5.63 -1.24 -9.26
CA SER A 30 -4.37 -1.14 -9.98
C SER A 30 -3.49 -0.26 -9.11
N THR A 31 -2.54 -0.87 -8.42
CA THR A 31 -1.57 -0.21 -7.55
C THR A 31 -0.68 0.67 -8.41
N THR A 32 -1.17 1.84 -8.78
CA THR A 32 -0.39 2.89 -9.47
C THR A 32 -0.55 4.25 -8.81
N ALA A 33 -1.21 4.32 -7.65
CA ALA A 33 -1.25 5.51 -6.81
C ALA A 33 -0.23 5.48 -5.65
N GLY A 34 0.52 4.37 -5.51
CA GLY A 34 1.50 4.16 -4.43
C GLY A 34 2.96 4.13 -4.90
N ASP A 35 3.25 4.54 -6.14
CA ASP A 35 4.57 4.31 -6.77
C ASP A 35 5.50 5.55 -6.77
N SER A 36 5.10 6.68 -6.19
CA SER A 36 5.99 7.85 -6.13
C SER A 36 7.21 7.53 -5.26
N PRO A 37 8.44 7.49 -5.80
CA PRO A 37 9.64 7.05 -5.10
C PRO A 37 9.83 7.84 -3.79
N LEU A 38 10.22 7.15 -2.72
CA LEU A 38 10.42 7.76 -1.39
C LEU A 38 11.61 8.71 -1.35
N PHE A 39 12.53 8.51 -2.28
CA PHE A 39 13.65 9.39 -2.53
C PHE A 39 13.46 10.11 -3.85
N SER A 40 14.05 11.29 -3.95
CA SER A 40 14.32 11.88 -5.26
C SER A 40 15.21 10.92 -6.06
N PRO A 41 15.10 10.90 -7.39
CA PRO A 41 16.02 10.11 -8.22
C PRO A 41 17.48 10.43 -7.91
N ASP A 42 17.83 11.71 -7.75
CA ASP A 42 19.18 12.16 -7.36
C ASP A 42 19.67 11.58 -6.03
N ASP A 43 18.85 11.60 -4.97
CA ASP A 43 19.22 11.04 -3.66
C ASP A 43 19.45 9.53 -3.76
N SER A 44 18.57 8.84 -4.49
CA SER A 44 18.68 7.39 -4.69
C SER A 44 19.93 7.01 -5.49
N GLU A 45 20.29 7.80 -6.51
CA GLU A 45 21.50 7.60 -7.29
C GLU A 45 22.75 7.85 -6.45
N ASN A 46 22.75 8.89 -5.61
CA ASN A 46 23.88 9.20 -4.73
C ASN A 46 24.15 8.06 -3.74
N PHE A 47 23.13 7.57 -3.03
CA PHE A 47 23.30 6.42 -2.13
C PHE A 47 23.77 5.15 -2.86
N GLN A 48 23.32 4.93 -4.10
CA GLN A 48 23.79 3.80 -4.92
C GLN A 48 25.25 3.94 -5.38
N VAL A 49 25.71 5.17 -5.64
CA VAL A 49 27.12 5.44 -5.95
C VAL A 49 27.98 5.16 -4.73
N GLU A 50 27.61 5.68 -3.56
CA GLU A 50 28.33 5.47 -2.30
C GLU A 50 28.38 3.98 -1.92
N TRP A 51 27.26 3.27 -2.05
CA TRP A 51 27.21 1.84 -1.80
C TRP A 51 28.15 1.02 -2.71
N ARG A 52 28.27 1.41 -3.99
CA ARG A 52 29.21 0.76 -4.92
C ARG A 52 30.67 1.05 -4.56
N ALA A 53 30.98 2.26 -4.09
CA ALA A 53 32.31 2.60 -3.61
C ALA A 53 32.71 1.74 -2.40
N LEU A 54 31.79 1.54 -1.45
CA LEU A 54 32.02 0.70 -0.28
C LEU A 54 32.27 -0.77 -0.63
N GLN A 55 31.56 -1.31 -1.62
CA GLN A 55 31.81 -2.67 -2.10
C GLN A 55 33.22 -2.83 -2.70
N SER A 56 33.74 -1.80 -3.36
CA SER A 56 35.13 -1.82 -3.83
C SER A 56 36.11 -1.78 -2.67
N GLU A 57 35.85 -0.92 -1.68
CA GLU A 57 36.73 -0.75 -0.51
C GLU A 57 36.77 -1.99 0.39
N PHE A 58 35.70 -2.78 0.44
CA PHE A 58 35.63 -4.01 1.21
C PHE A 58 36.71 -5.03 0.80
N VAL A 59 37.15 -5.01 -0.46
CA VAL A 59 38.20 -5.92 -0.96
C VAL A 59 39.55 -5.61 -0.31
N ASP A 60 39.81 -4.33 -0.04
CA ASP A 60 41.08 -3.83 0.49
C ASP A 60 41.04 -3.67 2.02
N ASP A 61 39.98 -3.06 2.57
CA ASP A 61 39.76 -2.88 4.01
C ASP A 61 38.34 -3.30 4.43
N PRO A 62 38.12 -4.57 4.77
CA PRO A 62 36.78 -5.09 5.08
C PRO A 62 36.21 -4.53 6.39
N ARG A 63 37.05 -4.06 7.32
CA ARG A 63 36.56 -3.52 8.60
C ARG A 63 36.07 -2.09 8.42
N GLU A 64 36.86 -1.25 7.75
CA GLU A 64 36.47 0.12 7.45
C GLU A 64 35.23 0.16 6.54
N ALA A 65 35.20 -0.68 5.50
CA ALA A 65 34.07 -0.74 4.58
C ALA A 65 32.74 -1.10 5.28
N VAL A 66 32.77 -2.03 6.24
CA VAL A 66 31.56 -2.39 7.02
C VAL A 66 31.14 -1.27 7.96
N GLN A 67 32.10 -0.58 8.59
CA GLN A 67 31.78 0.58 9.43
C GLN A 67 31.13 1.70 8.61
N ARG A 68 31.70 2.04 7.44
CA ARG A 68 31.11 3.07 6.58
C ARG A 68 29.78 2.63 5.96
N ALA A 69 29.57 1.34 5.72
CA ALA A 69 28.28 0.81 5.32
C ALA A 69 27.21 1.01 6.39
N ASP A 70 27.54 0.82 7.67
CA ASP A 70 26.64 1.10 8.79
C ASP A 70 26.27 2.59 8.85
N GLU A 71 27.27 3.46 8.70
CA GLU A 71 27.06 4.92 8.64
C GLU A 71 26.16 5.33 7.46
N LEU A 72 26.38 4.76 6.27
CA LEU A 72 25.55 5.01 5.08
C LEU A 72 24.10 4.56 5.31
N VAL A 73 23.88 3.39 5.91
CA VAL A 73 22.52 2.92 6.24
C VAL A 73 21.85 3.86 7.25
N ALA A 74 22.57 4.32 8.27
CA ALA A 74 22.04 5.29 9.22
C ALA A 74 21.63 6.61 8.54
N GLN A 75 22.41 7.08 7.58
CA GLN A 75 22.09 8.27 6.79
C GLN A 75 20.84 8.08 5.91
N VAL A 76 20.70 6.92 5.26
CA VAL A 76 19.50 6.58 4.46
C VAL A 76 18.25 6.55 5.36
N MET A 77 18.34 5.94 6.54
CA MET A 77 17.25 5.90 7.52
C MET A 77 16.84 7.30 8.01
N GLN A 78 17.82 8.16 8.27
CA GLN A 78 17.57 9.55 8.65
C GLN A 78 16.86 10.31 7.52
N SER A 79 17.35 10.19 6.28
CA SER A 79 16.75 10.82 5.11
C SER A 79 15.31 10.36 4.85
N LEU A 80 15.01 9.06 5.04
CA LEU A 80 13.64 8.55 5.01
C LEU A 80 12.77 9.22 6.06
N THR A 81 13.25 9.28 7.31
CA THR A 81 12.52 9.88 8.42
C THR A 81 12.18 11.33 8.14
N ASP A 82 13.13 12.12 7.64
CA ASP A 82 12.94 13.52 7.29
C ASP A 82 11.95 13.70 6.15
N THR A 83 12.05 12.87 5.11
CA THR A 83 11.12 12.90 3.96
C THR A 83 9.70 12.58 4.38
N PHE A 84 9.51 11.53 5.20
CA PHE A 84 8.20 11.18 5.73
C PHE A 84 7.63 12.26 6.65
N ALA A 85 8.47 12.88 7.50
CA ALA A 85 8.06 13.99 8.35
C ALA A 85 7.58 15.19 7.53
N ALA A 86 8.29 15.53 6.45
CA ALA A 86 7.90 16.59 5.53
C ALA A 86 6.56 16.28 4.82
N HIS A 87 6.37 15.05 4.32
CA HIS A 87 5.10 14.63 3.71
C HIS A 87 3.94 14.66 4.69
N LYS A 88 4.13 14.17 5.93
CA LYS A 88 3.13 14.24 7.00
C LYS A 88 2.74 15.70 7.27
N ARG A 89 3.71 16.59 7.41
CA ARG A 89 3.47 18.01 7.66
C ARG A 89 2.68 18.66 6.52
N SER A 90 2.99 18.35 5.26
CA SER A 90 2.23 18.83 4.10
C SER A 90 0.77 18.35 4.12
N LEU A 91 0.53 17.10 4.51
CA LEU A 91 -0.83 16.58 4.71
C LEU A 91 -1.54 17.33 5.83
N GLU A 92 -0.83 17.64 6.93
CA GLU A 92 -1.36 18.39 8.07
C GLU A 92 -1.78 19.81 7.70
N GLU A 93 -0.91 20.53 6.99
CA GLU A 93 -1.16 21.91 6.53
C GLU A 93 -2.38 21.98 5.61
N GLN A 94 -2.57 20.99 4.73
CA GLN A 94 -3.70 20.93 3.79
C GLN A 94 -5.06 20.77 4.46
N TRP A 95 -5.17 20.05 5.58
CA TRP A 95 -6.45 19.91 6.29
C TRP A 95 -6.71 21.06 7.28
N HIS A 96 -5.66 21.65 7.85
CA HIS A 96 -5.79 22.78 8.77
C HIS A 96 -6.32 24.06 8.10
N GLN A 97 -6.11 24.25 6.79
CA GLN A 97 -6.62 25.43 6.05
C GLN A 97 -8.13 25.39 5.73
N GLY A 98 -8.81 24.26 5.95
CA GLY A 98 -10.21 24.06 5.62
C GLY A 98 -11.19 24.48 6.71
N GLU A 99 -11.17 25.73 7.19
CA GLU A 99 -11.99 26.27 8.33
C GLU A 99 -13.54 26.13 8.17
N GLN A 100 -14.01 25.54 7.07
CA GLN A 100 -15.39 25.12 6.83
C GLN A 100 -15.39 23.65 6.35
N VAL A 101 -15.06 22.71 7.23
CA VAL A 101 -14.89 21.30 6.84
C VAL A 101 -16.24 20.68 6.45
N GLN A 102 -16.53 20.67 5.16
CA GLN A 102 -17.61 19.84 4.60
C GLN A 102 -17.22 18.37 4.73
N THR A 103 -18.18 17.48 5.01
CA THR A 103 -17.96 16.03 5.23
C THR A 103 -17.18 15.35 4.08
N GLU A 104 -17.25 15.91 2.88
CA GLU A 104 -16.51 15.42 1.71
C GLU A 104 -15.00 15.72 1.77
N GLU A 105 -14.60 16.85 2.36
CA GLU A 105 -13.18 17.18 2.56
C GLU A 105 -12.51 16.24 3.56
N LEU A 106 -13.23 15.84 4.62
CA LEU A 106 -12.75 14.79 5.56
C LEU A 106 -12.53 13.46 4.86
N ARG A 107 -13.45 13.06 3.98
CA ARG A 107 -13.32 11.82 3.22
C ARG A 107 -12.10 11.86 2.32
N GLN A 108 -11.84 12.98 1.63
CA GLN A 108 -10.64 13.13 0.81
C GLN A 108 -9.36 13.11 1.66
N SER A 109 -9.32 13.82 2.78
CA SER A 109 -8.18 13.80 3.70
C SER A 109 -7.87 12.39 4.18
N LEU A 110 -8.89 11.61 4.58
CA LEU A 110 -8.70 10.21 4.99
C LEU A 110 -8.15 9.33 3.87
N LYS A 111 -8.61 9.53 2.62
CA LYS A 111 -8.05 8.82 1.44
C LYS A 111 -6.57 9.15 1.22
N ARG A 112 -6.17 10.41 1.39
CA ARG A 112 -4.76 10.83 1.29
C ARG A 112 -3.90 10.22 2.39
N TYR A 113 -4.39 10.20 3.64
CA TYR A 113 -3.72 9.51 4.74
C TYR A 113 -3.60 8.00 4.50
N ARG A 114 -4.62 7.36 3.93
CA ARG A 114 -4.55 5.94 3.56
C ARG A 114 -3.47 5.69 2.52
N ALA A 115 -3.44 6.47 1.43
CA ALA A 115 -2.41 6.32 0.40
C ALA A 115 -1.00 6.53 0.96
N PHE A 116 -0.83 7.51 1.84
CA PHE A 116 0.43 7.75 2.54
C PHE A 116 0.81 6.59 3.47
N PHE A 117 -0.15 6.02 4.20
CA PHE A 117 0.07 4.87 5.07
C PHE A 117 0.40 3.59 4.30
N ASP A 118 -0.33 3.30 3.21
CA ASP A 118 -0.03 2.18 2.32
C ASP A 118 1.38 2.34 1.72
N ARG A 119 1.81 3.57 1.41
CA ARG A 119 3.18 3.86 0.96
C ARG A 119 4.23 3.61 2.05
N LEU A 120 3.93 3.96 3.31
CA LEU A 120 4.80 3.72 4.46
C LEU A 120 5.01 2.22 4.74
N LEU A 121 4.03 1.38 4.40
CA LEU A 121 4.11 -0.08 4.58
C LEU A 121 4.66 -0.85 3.36
N SER A 122 4.87 -0.17 2.23
CA SER A 122 5.35 -0.80 0.98
C SER A 122 6.86 -0.72 0.80
N VAL A 123 7.60 -0.29 1.83
CA VAL A 123 9.07 -0.25 1.86
C VAL A 123 9.70 -1.63 1.95
#